data_AF-A6FDG9-F1
#
_entry.id   AF-A6FDG9-F1
#
_cell.length_a   1.000
_cell.length_b   1.000
_cell.length_c   1.000
_cell.angle_alpha   90.00
_cell.angle_beta   90.00
_cell.angle_gamma   90.00
#
_symmetry.space_group_name_H-M   'P 1'
#
loop_
_entity.id
_entity.type
_entity.pdbx_description
1 polymer ?
#
loop_
_entity_poly.entity_id
_entity_poly.type
_entity_poly.pdbx_seq_one_letter_code
_entity_poly.pdbx_strand_id
1 'polypeptide(L)' 'MSYYKNLYYSCINQVKQHIEAIMNKEQVLQTIELLKEGHSLTDVTKIAKINVMYVSVIRKLMVMNLINIEG' A
#
# COMPACT_ATOMS: atom_id res chain seq x y z
N MET A 1 -14.26 -17.25 -17.38
CA MET A 1 -13.06 -16.85 -16.62
C MET A 1 -12.79 -15.33 -16.54
N SER A 2 -13.37 -14.48 -17.41
CA SER A 2 -13.02 -13.04 -17.52
C SER A 2 -13.61 -12.13 -16.41
N TYR A 3 -14.83 -12.39 -15.94
CA TYR A 3 -15.57 -11.47 -15.04
C TYR A 3 -14.90 -11.27 -13.67
N TYR A 4 -14.57 -12.36 -12.96
CA TYR A 4 -13.97 -12.28 -11.63
C TYR A 4 -12.59 -11.62 -11.63
N LYS A 5 -11.82 -11.79 -12.71
CA LYS A 5 -10.52 -11.13 -12.89
C LYS A 5 -10.70 -9.62 -13.02
N ASN A 6 -11.69 -9.16 -13.79
CA ASN A 6 -11.96 -7.74 -13.97
C ASN A 6 -12.45 -7.07 -12.67
N LEU A 7 -13.34 -7.74 -11.93
CA LEU A 7 -13.79 -7.28 -10.61
C LEU A 7 -12.64 -7.13 -9.61
N TYR A 8 -11.74 -8.11 -9.60
CA TYR A 8 -10.58 -8.09 -8.73
C TYR A 8 -9.65 -6.91 -9.00
N TYR A 9 -9.31 -6.64 -10.27
CA TYR A 9 -8.48 -5.47 -10.61
C TYR A 9 -9.21 -4.14 -10.38
N SER A 10 -10.52 -4.09 -10.59
CA SER A 10 -11.31 -2.90 -10.27
C SER A 10 -11.25 -2.56 -8.78
N CYS A 11 -11.36 -3.56 -7.90
CA CYS A 11 -11.22 -3.40 -6.46
C CYS A 11 -9.81 -2.90 -6.07
N ILE A 12 -8.76 -3.48 -6.65
CA ILE A 12 -7.37 -3.03 -6.41
C ILE A 12 -7.18 -1.57 -6.80
N ASN A 13 -7.72 -1.15 -7.95
CA ASN A 13 -7.58 0.23 -8.41
C ASN A 13 -8.31 1.22 -7.49
N GLN A 14 -9.51 0.87 -7.00
CA GLN A 14 -10.21 1.70 -6.01
C GLN A 14 -9.42 1.83 -4.71
N VAL A 15 -8.80 0.75 -4.24
CA VAL A 15 -7.96 0.77 -3.04
C VAL A 15 -6.73 1.67 -3.24
N LYS A 16 -6.06 1.59 -4.40
CA LYS A 16 -4.92 2.47 -4.72
C LYS A 16 -5.32 3.95 -4.70
N GLN A 17 -6.41 4.30 -5.37
CA GLN A 17 -6.92 5.68 -5.39
C GLN A 17 -7.27 6.19 -3.99
N HIS A 18 -7.81 5.33 -3.13
CA HIS A 18 -8.13 5.71 -1.76
C HIS A 18 -6.87 5.98 -0.93
N ILE A 19 -5.81 5.19 -1.11
CA ILE A 19 -4.51 5.44 -0.46
C ILE A 19 -3.92 6.76 -0.97
N GLU A 20 -3.94 7.03 -2.27
CA GLU A 20 -3.44 8.28 -2.88
C GLU A 20 -4.23 9.52 -2.44
N ALA A 21 -5.53 9.37 -2.15
CA ALA A 21 -6.37 10.47 -1.67
C ALA A 21 -6.13 10.83 -0.19
N ILE A 22 -5.69 9.86 0.62
CA ILE A 22 -5.54 10.01 2.08
C ILE A 22 -4.08 10.26 2.47
N MET A 23 -3.15 9.69 1.72
CA MET A 23 -1.72 9.77 1.98
C MET A 23 -1.03 10.51 0.85
N ASN A 24 -0.12 11.42 1.20
CA ASN A 24 0.73 12.03 0.19
C ASN A 24 1.77 11.01 -0.35
N LYS A 25 2.31 11.27 -1.54
CA LYS A 25 3.27 10.37 -2.21
C LYS A 25 4.47 10.05 -1.30
N GLU A 26 4.99 11.03 -0.57
CA GLU A 26 6.13 10.86 0.33
C GLU A 26 5.85 9.88 1.48
N GLN A 27 4.67 9.95 2.09
CA GLN A 27 4.26 9.02 3.14
C GLN A 27 4.12 7.59 2.63
N VAL A 28 3.62 7.41 1.41
CA VAL A 28 3.55 6.09 0.76
C VAL A 28 4.96 5.55 0.51
N LEU A 29 5.86 6.38 -0.03
CA LEU A 29 7.26 6.00 -0.29
C LEU A 29 7.98 5.61 1.01
N GLN A 30 7.90 6.46 2.04
CA GLN A 30 8.52 6.22 3.34
C GLN A 30 7.99 4.93 3.98
N THR A 31 6.68 4.68 3.90
CA THR A 31 6.07 3.43 4.41
C THR A 31 6.66 2.21 3.72
N ILE A 32 6.88 2.30 2.40
CA ILE A 32 7.39 1.18 1.63
C ILE A 32 8.88 0.95 1.94
N GLU A 33 9.67 2.00 2.09
CA GLU A 33 11.07 1.88 2.54
C GLU A 33 11.17 1.17 3.90
N LEU A 34 10.42 1.64 4.90
CA LEU A 34 10.41 1.03 6.23
C LEU A 34 9.96 -0.44 6.20
N LEU A 35 8.98 -0.78 5.36
CA LEU A 35 8.54 -2.16 5.17
C LEU A 35 9.61 -3.02 4.48
N LYS A 36 10.37 -2.48 3.54
CA LYS A 36 11.50 -3.15 2.87
C LYS A 36 12.67 -3.38 3.82
N GLU A 37 12.91 -2.46 4.75
CA GLU A 37 13.91 -2.57 5.82
C GLU A 37 13.54 -3.61 6.88
N GLY A 38 12.31 -4.15 6.84
CA GLY A 38 11.86 -5.22 7.73
C GLY A 38 11.25 -4.72 9.04
N HIS A 39 10.91 -3.42 9.14
CA HIS A 39 10.22 -2.89 10.32
C HIS A 39 8.85 -3.55 10.53
N SER A 40 8.46 -3.70 11.79
CA SER A 40 7.13 -4.20 12.13
C SER A 40 6.05 -3.20 11.74
N LEU A 41 4.82 -3.66 11.49
CA LEU A 41 3.70 -2.77 11.17
C LEU A 41 3.52 -1.68 12.25
N THR A 42 3.67 -2.05 13.52
CA THR A 42 3.56 -1.13 14.65
C THR A 42 4.65 -0.06 14.64
N ASP A 43 5.88 -0.40 14.26
CA ASP A 43 6.97 0.58 14.18
C ASP A 43 6.75 1.55 13.02
N VAL A 44 6.36 1.02 11.85
CA VAL A 44 6.03 1.83 10.67
C VAL A 44 4.92 2.83 10.99
N THR A 45 3.87 2.41 11.70
CA THR A 45 2.77 3.31 12.08
C THR A 45 3.22 4.46 12.97
N LYS A 46 4.20 4.23 13.85
CA LYS A 46 4.74 5.27 14.74
C LYS A 46 5.63 6.24 13.99
N ILE A 47 6.52 5.73 13.14
CA ILE A 47 7.50 6.53 12.40
C ILE A 47 6.80 7.39 11.34
N ALA A 48 5.99 6.75 10.49
CA ALA A 48 5.34 7.41 9.37
C ALA A 48 4.02 8.10 9.77
N LYS A 49 3.56 7.92 11.01
CA LYS A 49 2.31 8.48 11.57
C LYS A 49 1.08 8.12 10.75
N ILE A 50 0.99 6.85 10.35
CA ILE A 50 -0.09 6.32 9.52
C ILE A 50 -0.87 5.27 10.30
N ASN A 51 -2.17 5.15 10.00
CA ASN A 51 -3.00 4.10 10.58
C ASN A 51 -2.52 2.70 10.12
N VAL A 52 -2.47 1.75 11.05
CA VAL A 52 -2.02 0.37 10.80
C VAL A 52 -2.76 -0.33 9.66
N MET A 53 -4.02 0.03 9.42
CA MET A 53 -4.81 -0.47 8.30
C MET A 53 -4.14 -0.16 6.96
N TYR A 54 -3.72 1.10 6.74
CA TYR A 54 -3.09 1.50 5.48
C TYR A 54 -1.72 0.85 5.29
N VAL A 55 -0.92 0.75 6.35
CA VAL A 55 0.36 0.03 6.31
C VAL A 55 0.14 -1.45 5.91
N SER A 56 -0.90 -2.07 6.45
CA SER A 56 -1.27 -3.46 6.12
C SER A 56 -1.69 -3.62 4.66
N VAL A 57 -2.46 -2.67 4.13
CA VAL A 57 -2.86 -2.66 2.72
C VAL A 57 -1.66 -2.47 1.81
N ILE A 58 -0.77 -1.52 2.11
CA ILE A 58 0.47 -1.28 1.35
C ILE A 58 1.33 -2.55 1.32
N ARG A 59 1.55 -3.20 2.47
CA ARG A 59 2.28 -4.47 2.55
C ARG A 59 1.64 -5.55 1.68
N LYS A 60 0.30 -5.66 1.70
CA LYS A 60 -0.42 -6.64 0.88
C LYS A 60 -0.23 -6.37 -0.61
N LEU A 61 -0.35 -5.12 -1.04
CA LEU A 61 -0.14 -4.72 -2.43
C LEU A 61 1.31 -4.95 -2.89
N MET A 62 2.30 -4.75 -2.01
CA MET A 62 3.71 -5.09 -2.27
C MET A 62 3.91 -6.59 -2.50
N VAL A 63 3.37 -7.45 -1.62
CA VAL A 63 3.47 -8.92 -1.76
C VAL A 63 2.84 -9.41 -3.07
N MET A 64 1.85 -8.68 -3.57
CA MET A 64 1.16 -8.99 -4.82
C MET A 64 1.83 -8.37 -6.06
N ASN A 65 2.96 -7.67 -5.90
CA ASN A 65 3.62 -6.90 -6.94
C ASN A 65 2.69 -5.90 -7.66
N LEU A 66 1.72 -5.34 -6.92
CA LEU A 66 0.73 -4.39 -7.45
C LEU A 66 1.15 -2.93 -7.25
N ILE A 67 2.14 -2.67 -6.40
CA ILE A 67 2.79 -1.37 -6.30
C ILE A 67 4.15 -1.49 -6.99
N ASN A 68 4.25 -0.88 -8.16
CA ASN A 68 5.55 -0.59 -8.78
C ASN A 68 5.88 0.86 -8.44
N ILE A 69 6.85 1.05 -7.54
CA ILE A 69 7.47 2.36 -7.34
C ILE A 69 8.62 2.44 -8.33
N GLU A 70 8.30 2.59 -9.60
CA GLU A 70 9.26 3.18 -10.52
C GLU A 70 9.08 4.69 -10.40
N GLY A 71 10.20 5.40 -10.22
CA GLY A 71 10.25 6.84 -9.94
C GLY A 71 9.57 7.70 -10.99
#